data_AF-W6LBD0-F1
#
_entry.id   AF-W6LBD0-F1
#
_cell.length_a   1.000
_cell.length_b   1.000
_cell.length_c   1.000
_cell.angle_alpha   90.00
_cell.angle_beta   90.00
_cell.angle_gamma   90.00
#
_symmetry.space_group_name_H-M   'P 1'
#
loop_
_entity.id
_entity.type
_entity.pdbx_description
1 polymer ?
#
loop_
_entity_poly.entity_id
_entity_poly.type
_entity_poly.pdbx_seq_one_letter_code
_entity_poly.pdbx_strand_id
1 'polypeptide(L)'
;MLRRSYIVRSGTSFIHVVSGISNQTMATSLKEILERPQLKVQSLSLIPPPRWAAELSRKIKTVFPELQLAHQTRQLQAFIHPSFITDKIESTTMRQLSPLGEVILLHIVCRWVFQIFEDLKREEASSLIAVLVSDLSLSRIVRDVWRLENMVLTDASANLFSREKLRSAKGLMQWLAVGEKNGMPDPFLAECLKAFITVVYIEKGMDSAISFCHEHILPYLE
;
A
#
# COMPACT_ATOMS: atom_id res chain seq x y z
N MET A 1 38.23 -5.21 2.14
CA MET A 1 37.24 -5.26 1.04
C MET A 1 35.87 -5.37 1.70
N LEU A 2 34.85 -4.51 1.58
CA LEU A 2 34.54 -3.33 0.77
C LEU A 2 33.87 -2.30 1.70
N ARG A 3 34.41 -1.07 1.77
CA ARG A 3 33.73 0.12 2.32
C ARG A 3 32.74 0.60 1.25
N ARG A 4 31.43 0.55 1.51
CA ARG A 4 30.45 1.30 0.71
C ARG A 4 30.20 2.64 1.38
N SER A 5 30.75 3.66 0.76
CA SER A 5 30.54 5.07 1.02
C SER A 5 29.09 5.46 0.68
N TYR A 6 28.39 6.03 1.65
CA TYR A 6 27.13 6.72 1.41
C TYR A 6 27.43 8.04 0.70
N ILE A 7 27.09 8.11 -0.59
CA ILE A 7 27.05 9.38 -1.31
C ILE A 7 25.80 10.12 -0.84
N VAL A 8 26.02 11.11 0.01
CA VAL A 8 25.04 12.15 0.35
C VAL A 8 24.70 12.89 -0.95
N ARG A 9 23.48 12.71 -1.45
CA ARG A 9 22.93 13.54 -2.53
C ARG A 9 21.63 14.20 -2.06
N SER A 10 21.65 15.53 -2.12
CA SER A 10 20.53 16.47 -2.27
C SER A 10 19.80 16.96 -1.01
N GLY A 11 20.43 17.89 -0.28
CA GLY A 11 19.75 18.81 0.65
C GLY A 11 18.94 19.91 -0.05
N THR A 12 19.06 20.07 -1.37
CA THR A 12 18.35 21.08 -2.16
C THR A 12 16.87 20.71 -2.39
N SER A 13 16.53 19.42 -2.45
CA SER A 13 15.15 18.97 -2.63
C SER A 13 14.26 19.33 -1.43
N PHE A 14 14.75 19.15 -0.22
CA PHE A 14 13.98 19.46 1.00
C PHE A 14 13.72 20.96 1.15
N ILE A 15 14.72 21.81 0.90
CA ILE A 15 14.59 23.27 1.01
C ILE A 15 13.60 23.81 -0.04
N HIS A 16 13.59 23.26 -1.25
CA HIS A 16 12.60 23.62 -2.28
C HIS A 16 11.17 23.19 -1.92
N VAL A 17 11.00 22.03 -1.28
CA VAL A 17 9.69 21.59 -0.77
C VAL A 17 9.22 22.51 0.37
N VAL A 18 10.09 22.82 1.34
CA VAL A 18 9.76 23.68 2.49
C VAL A 18 9.44 25.11 2.03
N SER A 19 10.22 25.68 1.11
CA SER A 19 9.94 27.01 0.54
C SER A 19 8.66 27.04 -0.30
N GLY A 20 8.34 25.95 -1.02
CA GLY A 20 7.07 25.81 -1.74
C GLY A 20 5.85 25.79 -0.80
N ILE A 21 5.99 25.18 0.38
CA ILE A 21 4.97 25.18 1.44
C ILE A 21 4.84 26.57 2.08
N SER A 22 5.96 27.25 2.33
CA SER A 22 5.97 28.58 2.97
C SER A 22 5.35 29.69 2.11
N ASN A 23 5.23 29.50 0.79
CA ASN A 23 4.75 30.50 -0.14
C ASN A 23 3.27 30.35 -0.54
N GLN A 24 2.54 29.36 0.01
CA GLN A 24 1.10 29.25 -0.20
C GLN A 24 0.34 30.13 0.80
N THR A 25 -0.31 31.17 0.28
CA THR A 25 -1.11 32.17 0.98
C THR A 25 -2.48 31.65 1.45
N MET A 26 -2.50 30.46 2.05
CA MET A 26 -3.53 30.02 2.98
C MET A 26 -2.79 29.20 4.04
N ALA A 27 -2.75 29.71 5.27
CA ALA A 27 -2.01 29.11 6.37
C ALA A 27 -2.71 27.85 6.89
N THR A 28 -2.89 26.84 6.03
CA THR A 28 -3.07 25.45 6.48
C THR A 28 -1.79 25.07 7.22
N SER A 29 -1.92 24.78 8.50
CA SER A 29 -0.79 24.36 9.32
C SER A 29 -0.16 23.11 8.71
N LEU A 30 1.17 22.97 8.81
CA LEU A 30 1.86 21.73 8.42
C LEU A 30 1.23 20.51 9.13
N LYS A 31 0.74 20.71 10.36
CA LYS A 31 -0.04 19.71 11.10
C LYS A 31 -1.31 19.30 10.34
N GLU A 32 -2.07 20.26 9.82
CA GLU A 32 -3.32 20.02 9.09
C GLU A 32 -3.06 19.28 7.76
N ILE A 33 -1.97 19.61 7.07
CA ILE A 33 -1.55 18.92 5.83
C ILE A 33 -1.18 17.46 6.13
N LEU A 34 -0.49 17.20 7.24
CA LEU A 34 -0.12 15.85 7.68
C LEU A 34 -1.32 15.06 8.22
N GLU A 35 -2.26 15.72 8.88
CA GLU A 35 -3.47 15.06 9.38
C GLU A 35 -4.43 14.71 8.25
N ARG A 36 -4.50 15.53 7.20
CA ARG A 36 -5.39 15.33 6.04
C ARG A 36 -4.69 15.69 4.73
N PRO A 37 -3.95 14.76 4.13
CA PRO A 37 -3.23 15.02 2.89
C PRO A 37 -4.23 15.18 1.73
N GLN A 38 -4.51 16.41 1.31
CA GLN A 38 -5.34 16.67 0.13
C GLN A 38 -4.53 16.54 -1.16
N LEU A 39 -3.87 15.40 -1.36
CA LEU A 39 -3.15 15.14 -2.61
C LEU A 39 -4.15 15.11 -3.77
N LYS A 40 -3.82 15.77 -4.88
CA LYS A 40 -4.66 15.69 -6.09
C LYS A 40 -4.68 14.26 -6.59
N VAL A 41 -5.87 13.74 -6.89
CA VAL A 41 -6.02 12.41 -7.48
C VAL A 41 -5.46 12.46 -8.89
N GLN A 42 -4.42 11.68 -9.14
CA GLN A 42 -3.89 11.49 -10.48
C GLN A 42 -4.70 10.41 -11.17
N SER A 43 -5.08 10.64 -12.43
CA SER A 43 -5.67 9.59 -13.25
C SER A 43 -4.65 8.47 -13.46
N LEU A 44 -5.09 7.21 -13.42
CA LEU A 44 -4.23 6.11 -13.85
C LEU A 44 -3.96 6.27 -15.34
N SER A 45 -2.68 6.38 -15.70
CA SER A 45 -2.20 6.27 -17.08
C SER A 45 -2.52 4.93 -17.73
N LEU A 46 -2.72 3.88 -16.92
CA LEU A 46 -3.19 2.58 -17.34
C LEU A 46 -4.63 2.38 -16.90
N ILE A 47 -5.51 2.01 -17.82
CA ILE A 47 -6.88 1.62 -17.49
C ILE A 47 -6.87 0.13 -17.16
N PRO A 48 -6.98 -0.26 -15.88
CA PRO A 48 -7.05 -1.66 -15.55
C PRO A 48 -8.34 -2.28 -16.09
N PRO A 49 -8.40 -3.61 -16.25
CA PRO A 49 -9.58 -4.30 -16.77
C PRO A 49 -10.85 -3.93 -15.98
N PRO A 50 -11.93 -3.44 -16.63
CA PRO A 50 -13.09 -2.90 -15.92
C PRO A 50 -13.76 -3.89 -14.94
N ARG A 51 -13.80 -5.17 -15.30
CA ARG A 51 -14.37 -6.23 -14.45
C ARG A 51 -13.52 -6.50 -13.22
N TRP A 52 -12.19 -6.47 -13.36
CA TRP A 52 -11.27 -6.56 -12.23
C TRP A 52 -11.46 -5.38 -11.29
N ALA A 53 -11.53 -4.15 -11.83
CA ALA A 53 -11.70 -2.94 -11.03
C ALA A 53 -13.02 -2.96 -10.23
N ALA A 54 -14.11 -3.42 -10.85
CA ALA A 54 -15.40 -3.59 -10.19
C ALA A 54 -15.35 -4.66 -9.09
N GLU A 55 -14.73 -5.81 -9.36
CA GLU A 55 -14.62 -6.92 -8.41
C GLU A 55 -13.73 -6.56 -7.21
N LEU A 56 -12.60 -5.91 -7.44
CA LEU A 56 -11.73 -5.39 -6.38
C LEU A 56 -12.50 -4.39 -5.50
N SER A 57 -13.22 -3.45 -6.10
CA SER A 57 -14.01 -2.46 -5.36
C SER A 57 -15.11 -3.13 -4.52
N ARG A 58 -15.75 -4.17 -5.06
CA ARG A 58 -16.76 -4.97 -4.33
C ARG A 58 -16.13 -5.70 -3.14
N LYS A 59 -14.98 -6.35 -3.34
CA LYS A 59 -14.24 -7.06 -2.29
C LYS A 59 -13.76 -6.10 -1.20
N ILE A 60 -13.14 -4.96 -1.55
CA ILE A 60 -12.73 -3.93 -0.59
C ILE A 60 -13.91 -3.47 0.27
N LYS A 61 -15.07 -3.17 -0.34
CA LYS A 61 -16.28 -2.79 0.41
C LYS A 61 -16.82 -3.91 1.32
N THR A 62 -16.53 -5.17 0.99
CA THR A 62 -16.95 -6.32 1.79
C THR A 62 -16.01 -6.53 2.97
N VAL A 63 -14.70 -6.40 2.75
CA VAL A 63 -13.67 -6.59 3.78
C VAL A 63 -13.60 -5.39 4.73
N PHE A 64 -13.79 -4.18 4.21
CA PHE A 64 -13.67 -2.90 4.94
C PHE A 64 -14.91 -2.01 4.72
N PRO A 65 -16.10 -2.41 5.17
CA PRO A 65 -17.34 -1.65 4.97
C PRO A 65 -17.29 -0.23 5.59
N GLU A 66 -16.51 -0.05 6.66
CA GLU A 66 -16.37 1.18 7.44
C GLU A 66 -15.53 2.26 6.74
N LEU A 67 -14.57 1.88 5.87
CA LEU A 67 -13.63 2.84 5.29
C LEU A 67 -14.29 3.82 4.31
N GLN A 68 -15.35 3.40 3.60
CA GLN A 68 -16.07 4.21 2.61
C GLN A 68 -15.14 5.09 1.75
N LEU A 69 -14.17 4.47 1.06
CA LEU A 69 -13.18 5.17 0.25
C LEU A 69 -13.83 5.77 -1.00
N ALA A 70 -13.59 7.05 -1.25
CA ALA A 70 -14.23 7.83 -2.31
C ALA A 70 -13.54 7.65 -3.66
N HIS A 71 -12.21 7.49 -3.66
CA HIS A 71 -11.43 7.51 -4.90
C HIS A 71 -11.03 6.11 -5.33
N GLN A 72 -11.84 5.50 -6.19
CA GLN A 72 -11.58 4.16 -6.74
C GLN A 72 -10.16 4.06 -7.34
N THR A 73 -9.70 5.09 -8.04
CA THR A 73 -8.37 5.15 -8.66
C THR A 73 -7.22 4.83 -7.70
N ARG A 74 -7.27 5.33 -6.46
CA ARG A 74 -6.24 5.07 -5.44
C ARG A 74 -6.30 3.65 -4.92
N GLN A 75 -7.51 3.14 -4.74
CA GLN A 75 -7.74 1.74 -4.37
C GLN A 75 -7.14 0.81 -5.43
N LEU A 76 -7.42 1.07 -6.71
CA LEU A 76 -6.85 0.26 -7.80
C LEU A 76 -5.33 0.33 -7.82
N GLN A 77 -4.75 1.52 -7.63
CA GLN A 77 -3.29 1.72 -7.61
C GLN A 77 -2.59 0.84 -6.56
N ALA A 78 -3.17 0.69 -5.36
CA ALA A 78 -2.60 -0.14 -4.30
C ALA A 78 -2.51 -1.64 -4.67
N PHE A 79 -3.28 -2.11 -5.66
CA PHE A 79 -3.31 -3.51 -6.11
C PHE A 79 -2.63 -3.71 -7.47
N ILE A 80 -1.94 -2.71 -8.01
CA ILE A 80 -1.18 -2.84 -9.27
C ILE A 80 0.31 -2.86 -8.94
N HIS A 81 0.93 -4.03 -9.03
CA HIS A 81 2.38 -4.19 -8.83
C HIS A 81 3.13 -3.60 -10.04
N PRO A 82 4.32 -3.00 -9.84
CA PRO A 82 5.13 -2.46 -10.94
C PRO A 82 5.42 -3.43 -12.09
N SER A 83 5.51 -4.75 -11.81
CA SER A 83 5.71 -5.74 -12.87
C SER A 83 4.54 -5.86 -13.85
N PHE A 84 3.34 -5.40 -13.48
CA PHE A 84 2.18 -5.40 -14.39
C PHE A 84 2.39 -4.52 -15.63
N ILE A 85 3.22 -3.48 -15.52
CA ILE A 85 3.43 -2.48 -16.58
C ILE A 85 4.86 -2.64 -17.11
N THR A 86 5.00 -2.94 -18.39
CA THR A 86 6.30 -3.13 -19.05
C THR A 86 7.02 -1.82 -19.39
N ASP A 87 6.32 -0.69 -19.44
CA ASP A 87 6.88 0.62 -19.78
C ASP A 87 6.70 1.65 -18.66
N LYS A 88 7.84 2.21 -18.20
CA LYS A 88 8.17 3.47 -17.49
C LYS A 88 7.11 4.31 -16.72
N ILE A 89 5.93 3.81 -16.44
CA ILE A 89 4.89 4.56 -15.71
C ILE A 89 4.77 4.01 -14.30
N GLU A 90 5.86 4.12 -13.55
CA GLU A 90 5.90 3.78 -12.12
C GLU A 90 4.80 4.54 -11.34
N SER A 91 4.35 5.67 -11.88
CA SER A 91 3.42 6.59 -11.23
C SER A 91 1.98 6.11 -11.05
N THR A 92 1.69 4.86 -11.41
CA THR A 92 0.33 4.29 -11.34
C THR A 92 0.26 2.98 -10.61
N THR A 93 1.33 2.65 -9.91
CA THR A 93 1.53 1.37 -9.25
C THR A 93 1.60 1.58 -7.75
N MET A 94 1.48 0.48 -7.00
CA MET A 94 1.61 0.49 -5.55
C MET A 94 2.94 1.06 -5.07
N ARG A 95 4.00 1.03 -5.89
CA ARG A 95 5.35 1.55 -5.56
C ARG A 95 5.38 3.04 -5.21
N GLN A 96 4.44 3.83 -5.72
CA GLN A 96 4.35 5.24 -5.30
C GLN A 96 3.76 5.42 -3.91
N LEU A 97 2.90 4.50 -3.49
CA LEU A 97 2.13 4.59 -2.27
C LEU A 97 2.82 3.83 -1.13
N SER A 98 3.49 2.72 -1.44
CA SER A 98 4.06 1.80 -0.46
C SER A 98 5.09 2.44 0.48
N PRO A 99 6.00 3.36 0.08
CA PRO A 99 6.99 3.90 1.01
C PRO A 99 6.36 4.74 2.13
N LEU A 100 5.30 5.50 1.81
CA LEU A 100 4.58 6.28 2.82
C LEU A 100 3.85 5.37 3.80
N GLY A 101 3.24 4.30 3.29
CA GLY A 101 2.48 3.35 4.10
C GLY A 101 3.38 2.50 4.98
N GLU A 102 4.60 2.19 4.51
CA GLU A 102 5.64 1.59 5.31
C GLU A 102 6.02 2.46 6.51
N VAL A 103 6.23 3.76 6.29
CA VAL A 103 6.55 4.70 7.38
C VAL A 103 5.39 4.83 8.37
N ILE A 104 4.15 4.90 7.87
CA ILE A 104 2.95 4.97 8.72
C ILE A 104 2.79 3.70 9.55
N LEU A 105 2.90 2.53 8.91
CA LEU A 105 2.81 1.25 9.58
C LEU A 105 3.90 1.10 10.64
N LEU A 106 5.14 1.44 10.29
CA LEU A 106 6.26 1.40 11.22
C LEU A 106 6.02 2.32 12.41
N HIS A 107 5.51 3.54 12.19
CA HIS A 107 5.16 4.45 13.28
C HIS A 107 4.12 3.83 14.23
N ILE A 108 3.05 3.25 13.69
CA ILE A 108 1.96 2.65 14.47
C ILE A 108 2.46 1.42 15.23
N VAL A 109 3.17 0.50 14.56
CA VAL A 109 3.72 -0.72 15.18
C VAL A 109 4.74 -0.37 16.25
N CYS A 110 5.64 0.60 16.01
CA CYS A 110 6.57 1.07 17.04
C CYS A 110 5.81 1.51 18.31
N ARG A 111 4.81 2.38 18.15
CA ARG A 111 4.03 2.88 19.28
C ARG A 111 3.30 1.77 20.01
N TRP A 112 2.69 0.85 19.27
CA TRP A 112 1.99 -0.30 19.83
C TRP A 112 2.92 -1.20 20.63
N VAL A 113 4.10 -1.54 20.10
CA VAL A 113 5.12 -2.34 20.80
C VAL A 113 5.56 -1.65 22.09
N PHE A 114 5.93 -0.37 22.04
CA PHE A 114 6.38 0.35 23.25
C PHE A 114 5.26 0.61 24.27
N GLN A 115 4.00 0.58 23.85
CA GLN A 115 2.85 0.69 24.76
C GLN A 115 2.52 -0.63 25.46
N ILE A 116 2.71 -1.76 24.78
CA ILE A 116 2.41 -3.08 25.34
C ILE A 116 3.56 -3.63 26.15
N PHE A 117 4.80 -3.36 25.72
CA PHE A 117 5.99 -3.94 26.32
C PHE A 117 6.86 -2.85 26.96
N GLU A 118 6.57 -2.54 28.22
CA GLU A 118 7.23 -1.45 28.97
C GLU A 118 8.72 -1.71 29.25
N ASP A 119 9.13 -2.97 29.39
CA ASP A 119 10.48 -3.37 29.82
C ASP A 119 11.38 -3.88 28.67
N LEU A 120 10.92 -3.77 27.43
CA LEU A 120 11.60 -4.37 26.30
C LEU A 120 12.87 -3.58 25.95
N LYS A 121 14.03 -4.24 25.88
CA LYS A 121 15.27 -3.56 25.50
C LYS A 121 15.17 -3.07 24.06
N ARG A 122 15.95 -2.04 23.74
CA ARG A 122 15.94 -1.42 22.41
C ARG A 122 16.18 -2.45 21.29
N GLU A 123 17.12 -3.36 21.48
CA GLU A 123 17.49 -4.37 20.50
C GLU A 123 16.40 -5.43 20.32
N GLU A 124 15.77 -5.83 21.42
CA GLU A 124 14.64 -6.76 21.44
C GLU A 124 13.43 -6.13 20.75
N ALA A 125 13.16 -4.83 21.01
CA ALA A 125 12.04 -4.10 20.42
C ALA A 125 12.25 -3.92 18.91
N SER A 126 13.47 -3.57 18.51
CA SER A 126 13.82 -3.48 17.10
C SER A 126 13.68 -4.83 16.39
N SER A 127 14.02 -5.94 17.04
CA SER A 127 13.90 -7.28 16.47
C SER A 127 12.43 -7.69 16.33
N LEU A 128 11.62 -7.44 17.36
CA LEU A 128 10.19 -7.70 17.35
C LEU A 128 9.50 -6.87 16.25
N ILE A 129 9.75 -5.57 16.21
CA ILE A 129 9.19 -4.68 15.17
C ILE A 129 9.57 -5.19 13.77
N ALA A 130 10.82 -5.60 13.55
CA ALA A 130 11.28 -6.11 12.26
C ALA A 130 10.55 -7.40 11.83
N VAL A 131 10.24 -8.30 12.79
CA VAL A 131 9.43 -9.49 12.53
C VAL A 131 8.01 -9.10 12.17
N LEU A 132 7.37 -8.25 12.99
CA LEU A 132 5.99 -7.81 12.80
C LEU A 132 5.78 -7.12 11.44
N VAL A 133 6.72 -6.28 10.98
CA VAL A 133 6.60 -5.58 9.69
C VAL A 133 7.28 -6.32 8.53
N SER A 134 7.68 -7.58 8.73
CA SER A 134 8.31 -8.39 7.70
C SER A 134 7.36 -8.68 6.53
N ASP A 135 7.91 -8.87 5.34
CA ASP A 135 7.10 -9.18 4.16
C ASP A 135 6.25 -10.45 4.36
N LEU A 136 6.75 -11.43 5.13
CA LEU A 136 6.03 -12.65 5.46
C LEU A 136 4.82 -12.39 6.36
N SER A 137 4.98 -11.62 7.45
CA SER A 137 3.88 -11.31 8.37
C SER A 137 2.79 -10.48 7.67
N LEU A 138 3.20 -9.50 6.86
CA LEU A 138 2.27 -8.64 6.13
C LEU A 138 1.57 -9.38 4.98
N SER A 139 2.26 -10.29 4.29
CA SER A 139 1.64 -11.06 3.19
C SER A 139 0.53 -11.98 3.67
N ARG A 140 0.69 -12.60 4.85
CA ARG A 140 -0.34 -13.44 5.50
C ARG A 140 -1.63 -12.68 5.75
N ILE A 141 -1.55 -11.42 6.15
CA ILE A 141 -2.75 -10.60 6.35
C ILE A 141 -3.52 -10.44 5.03
N VAL A 142 -2.84 -10.08 3.94
CA VAL A 142 -3.50 -9.90 2.63
C VAL A 142 -4.05 -11.23 2.10
N ARG A 143 -3.30 -12.31 2.30
CA ARG A 143 -3.61 -13.65 1.79
C ARG A 143 -4.71 -14.34 2.57
N ASP A 144 -4.55 -14.46 3.88
CA ASP A 144 -5.34 -15.34 4.73
C ASP A 144 -6.51 -14.60 5.40
N VAL A 145 -6.26 -13.35 5.82
CA VAL A 145 -7.26 -12.52 6.53
C VAL A 145 -8.13 -11.77 5.52
N TRP A 146 -7.52 -10.92 4.68
CA TRP A 146 -8.26 -10.11 3.72
C TRP A 146 -8.75 -10.92 2.52
N ARG A 147 -8.06 -12.02 2.18
CA ARG A 147 -8.34 -12.87 1.01
C ARG A 147 -8.38 -12.07 -0.30
N LEU A 148 -7.41 -11.17 -0.44
CA LEU A 148 -7.25 -10.28 -1.60
C LEU A 148 -5.98 -10.56 -2.41
N GLU A 149 -5.22 -11.62 -2.08
CA GLU A 149 -4.00 -12.01 -2.82
C GLU A 149 -4.24 -12.07 -4.33
N ASN A 150 -5.32 -12.75 -4.74
CA ASN A 150 -5.64 -12.92 -6.14
C ASN A 150 -6.07 -11.63 -6.85
N MET A 151 -6.24 -10.52 -6.14
CA MET A 151 -6.56 -9.22 -6.74
C MET A 151 -5.34 -8.43 -7.17
N VAL A 152 -4.14 -8.81 -6.73
CA VAL A 152 -2.91 -8.07 -7.06
C VAL A 152 -2.50 -8.34 -8.51
N LEU A 153 -2.46 -7.29 -9.32
CA LEU A 153 -2.06 -7.35 -10.72
C LEU A 153 -0.54 -7.33 -10.86
N THR A 154 -0.01 -8.30 -11.60
CA THR A 154 1.42 -8.52 -11.89
C THR A 154 1.63 -8.87 -13.36
N ASP A 155 2.87 -8.93 -13.84
CA ASP A 155 3.25 -9.46 -15.14
C ASP A 155 2.59 -10.81 -15.49
N ALA A 156 2.43 -11.71 -14.50
CA ALA A 156 1.68 -12.96 -14.69
C ALA A 156 0.21 -12.71 -15.10
N SER A 157 -0.42 -11.70 -14.49
CA SER A 157 -1.75 -11.24 -14.89
C SER A 157 -1.74 -10.51 -16.25
N ALA A 158 -0.72 -9.71 -16.56
CA ALA A 158 -0.59 -9.03 -17.85
C ALA A 158 -0.60 -10.02 -19.04
N ASN A 159 0.10 -11.15 -18.88
CA ASN A 159 0.12 -12.25 -19.86
C ASN A 159 -1.25 -12.94 -20.03
N LEU A 160 -2.13 -12.88 -19.04
CA LEU A 160 -3.50 -13.39 -19.14
C LEU A 160 -4.42 -12.39 -19.84
N PHE A 161 -4.22 -11.08 -19.65
CA PHE A 161 -5.00 -10.02 -20.31
C PHE A 161 -4.66 -9.83 -21.79
N SER A 162 -3.41 -10.05 -22.19
CA SER A 162 -2.99 -9.99 -23.61
C SER A 162 -3.64 -11.07 -24.47
N ARG A 163 -4.14 -12.16 -23.86
CA ARG A 163 -4.79 -13.29 -24.53
C ARG A 163 -6.32 -13.19 -24.53
N GLU A 164 -6.91 -12.03 -24.86
CA GLU A 164 -8.33 -11.74 -25.21
C GLU A 164 -9.52 -12.37 -24.43
N LYS A 165 -9.33 -13.29 -23.47
CA LYS A 165 -10.39 -14.15 -22.92
C LYS A 165 -11.13 -13.57 -21.71
N LEU A 166 -10.67 -12.43 -21.18
CA LEU A 166 -11.17 -11.83 -19.94
C LEU A 166 -12.38 -10.89 -20.12
N ARG A 167 -12.84 -10.68 -21.35
CA ARG A 167 -14.16 -10.05 -21.60
C ARG A 167 -15.34 -10.97 -21.24
N SER A 168 -15.08 -12.26 -20.98
CA SER A 168 -16.09 -13.26 -20.59
C SER A 168 -16.04 -13.55 -19.08
N ALA A 169 -17.18 -13.93 -18.49
CA ALA A 169 -17.24 -14.32 -17.07
C ALA A 169 -16.33 -15.54 -16.78
N LYS A 170 -16.21 -16.44 -17.76
CA LYS A 170 -15.34 -17.62 -17.73
C LYS A 170 -13.86 -17.25 -17.65
N GLY A 171 -13.42 -16.22 -18.38
CA GLY A 171 -12.04 -15.72 -18.29
C GLY A 171 -11.71 -15.15 -16.92
N LEU A 172 -12.62 -14.38 -16.33
CA LEU A 172 -12.43 -13.82 -14.98
C LEU A 172 -12.32 -14.92 -13.92
N MET A 173 -13.20 -15.93 -13.98
CA MET A 173 -13.14 -17.09 -13.09
C MET A 173 -11.84 -17.89 -13.27
N GLN A 174 -11.36 -18.02 -14.51
CA GLN A 174 -10.08 -18.67 -14.77
C GLN A 174 -8.91 -17.88 -14.16
N TRP A 175 -8.92 -16.55 -14.23
CA TRP A 175 -7.90 -15.72 -13.58
C TRP A 175 -7.93 -15.84 -12.05
N LEU A 176 -9.13 -15.74 -11.44
CA LEU A 176 -9.31 -15.95 -9.99
C LEU A 176 -8.75 -17.30 -9.54
N ALA A 177 -8.98 -18.35 -10.33
CA ALA A 177 -8.50 -19.71 -10.05
C ALA A 177 -7.00 -19.93 -10.36
N VAL A 178 -6.39 -19.09 -11.21
CA VAL A 178 -4.94 -19.16 -11.49
C VAL A 178 -4.14 -18.48 -10.39
N GLY A 179 -4.64 -17.39 -9.82
CA GLY A 179 -4.03 -16.74 -8.65
C GLY A 179 -3.91 -17.66 -7.44
N GLU A 180 -4.79 -18.67 -7.31
CA GLU A 180 -4.74 -19.66 -6.22
C GLU A 180 -3.69 -20.77 -6.44
N LYS A 181 -3.22 -21.01 -7.67
CA LYS A 181 -2.32 -22.15 -7.99
C LYS A 181 -0.83 -21.79 -7.95
N ASN A 182 -0.49 -20.55 -8.28
CA ASN A 182 0.87 -20.02 -8.21
C ASN A 182 0.81 -18.85 -7.21
N GLY A 183 0.96 -19.15 -5.92
CA GLY A 183 0.84 -18.15 -4.85
C GLY A 183 1.68 -16.90 -5.14
N MET A 184 1.14 -15.73 -4.78
CA MET A 184 1.83 -14.46 -5.01
C MET A 184 3.06 -14.36 -4.10
N PRO A 185 4.19 -13.81 -4.60
CA PRO A 185 5.35 -13.57 -3.76
C PRO A 185 5.01 -12.68 -2.57
N ASP A 186 5.50 -13.06 -1.38
CA ASP A 186 5.24 -12.32 -0.14
C ASP A 186 5.57 -10.82 -0.23
N PRO A 187 6.70 -10.39 -0.84
CA PRO A 187 7.02 -8.97 -0.96
C PRO A 187 5.96 -8.16 -1.73
N PHE A 188 5.28 -8.78 -2.71
CA PHE A 188 4.29 -8.07 -3.52
C PHE A 188 3.00 -7.83 -2.71
N LEU A 189 2.62 -8.80 -1.87
CA LEU A 189 1.48 -8.66 -0.98
C LEU A 189 1.77 -7.69 0.16
N ALA A 190 2.97 -7.74 0.74
CA ALA A 190 3.40 -6.77 1.74
C ALA A 190 3.43 -5.34 1.18
N GLU A 191 3.93 -5.16 -0.05
CA GLU A 191 3.91 -3.86 -0.73
C GLU A 191 2.47 -3.37 -0.99
N CYS A 192 1.57 -4.28 -1.37
CA CYS A 192 0.14 -3.98 -1.54
C CYS A 192 -0.51 -3.49 -0.24
N LEU A 193 -0.26 -4.18 0.89
CA LEU A 193 -0.76 -3.78 2.21
C LEU A 193 -0.25 -2.38 2.58
N LYS A 194 1.07 -2.15 2.44
CA LYS A 194 1.69 -0.83 2.70
C LYS A 194 1.04 0.24 1.82
N ALA A 195 0.88 -0.01 0.52
CA ALA A 195 0.23 0.93 -0.39
C ALA A 195 -1.23 1.21 0.00
N PHE A 196 -1.98 0.21 0.49
CA PHE A 196 -3.36 0.39 0.90
C PHE A 196 -3.49 1.24 2.17
N ILE A 197 -2.58 1.11 3.15
CA ILE A 197 -2.50 2.01 4.31
C ILE A 197 -2.38 3.47 3.86
N THR A 198 -1.54 3.72 2.85
CA THR A 198 -1.41 5.06 2.26
C THR A 198 -2.72 5.55 1.64
N VAL A 199 -3.49 4.69 0.96
CA VAL A 199 -4.80 5.06 0.43
C VAL A 199 -5.73 5.53 1.56
N VAL A 200 -5.80 4.79 2.65
CA VAL A 200 -6.60 5.16 3.83
C VAL A 200 -6.13 6.50 4.39
N TYR A 201 -4.83 6.66 4.59
CA TYR A 201 -4.25 7.90 5.10
C TYR A 201 -4.54 9.12 4.24
N ILE A 202 -4.32 9.05 2.92
CA ILE A 202 -4.53 10.20 2.03
C ILE A 202 -6.04 10.52 1.89
N GLU A 203 -6.93 9.52 1.97
CA GLU A 203 -8.37 9.77 1.83
C GLU A 203 -9.08 10.16 3.13
N LYS A 204 -8.62 9.65 4.27
CA LYS A 204 -9.35 9.75 5.55
C LYS A 204 -8.51 10.32 6.69
N GLY A 205 -7.23 10.54 6.47
CA GLY A 205 -6.30 11.13 7.43
C GLY A 205 -5.65 10.12 8.37
N MET A 206 -4.75 10.64 9.23
CA MET A 206 -3.94 9.82 10.13
C MET A 206 -4.77 9.01 11.13
N ASP A 207 -5.79 9.59 11.76
CA ASP A 207 -6.61 8.88 12.76
C ASP A 207 -7.32 7.66 12.18
N SER A 208 -7.78 7.77 10.93
CA SER A 208 -8.42 6.66 10.22
C SER A 208 -7.40 5.59 9.83
N ALA A 209 -6.19 5.98 9.43
CA ALA A 209 -5.10 5.04 9.15
C ALA A 209 -4.66 4.28 10.42
N ILE A 210 -4.57 4.98 11.56
CA ILE A 210 -4.30 4.36 12.87
C ILE A 210 -5.39 3.35 13.20
N SER A 211 -6.67 3.77 13.17
CA SER A 211 -7.81 2.90 13.48
C SER A 211 -7.83 1.67 12.57
N PHE A 212 -7.62 1.88 11.26
CA PHE A 212 -7.51 0.81 10.29
C PHE A 212 -6.41 -0.20 10.64
N CYS A 213 -5.20 0.26 10.98
CA CYS A 213 -4.13 -0.65 11.37
C CYS A 213 -4.46 -1.42 12.65
N HIS A 214 -5.05 -0.76 13.65
CA HIS A 214 -5.44 -1.42 14.90
C HIS A 214 -6.54 -2.46 14.73
N GLU A 215 -7.45 -2.27 13.78
CA GLU A 215 -8.59 -3.19 13.55
C GLU A 215 -8.23 -4.32 12.56
N HIS A 216 -7.44 -4.02 11.53
CA HIS A 216 -7.28 -4.90 10.37
C HIS A 216 -5.87 -5.43 10.15
N ILE A 217 -4.89 -4.97 10.93
CA ILE A 217 -3.48 -5.36 10.78
C ILE A 217 -2.94 -5.91 12.09
N LEU A 218 -2.83 -5.07 13.13
CA LEU A 218 -2.19 -5.42 14.40
C LEU A 218 -2.73 -6.71 15.06
N PRO A 219 -4.05 -7.00 15.05
CA PRO A 219 -4.58 -8.23 15.64
C PRO A 219 -4.09 -9.52 14.97
N TYR A 220 -3.52 -9.41 13.77
CA TYR A 220 -3.09 -10.52 12.93
C TYR A 220 -1.58 -10.53 12.71
N LEU A 221 -0.83 -9.65 13.39
CA LEU A 221 0.62 -9.69 13.39
C LEU A 221 1.09 -10.76 14.38
N GLU A 222 1.41 -11.94 13.84
CA GLU A 222 2.05 -13.05 14.54
C GLU A 222 3.57 -13.02 14.40
#